data_AF-A0A5K0ZMG7-F1
#
_entry.id   AF-A0A5K0ZMG7-F1
#
_cell.length_a   1.000
_cell.length_b   1.000
_cell.length_c   1.000
_cell.angle_alpha   90.00
_cell.angle_beta   90.00
_cell.angle_gamma   90.00
#
_symmetry.space_group_name_H-M   'P 1'
#
loop_
_entity.id
_entity.type
_entity.pdbx_description
1 polymer ?
#
loop_
_entity_poly.entity_id
_entity_poly.type
_entity_poly.pdbx_seq_one_letter_code
_entity_poly.pdbx_strand_id
1 'polypeptide(L)'
;MAANKSIQHDRTESRNQQTEASVEYKAFSNPFSFGSTIKLDGANYDVWDRTFILSVVGHKKKYMLEEDEPVEKIGKYTLWEEENNIISVWLINSTQPYIAAGLCYYNTAKDMWNSLRQT
;
A
#
# COMPACT_ATOMS: atom_id res chain seq x y z
N MET A 1 43.67 -42.45 11.22
CA MET A 1 42.31 -42.37 10.65
C MET A 1 41.59 -41.25 11.38
N ALA A 2 41.30 -40.16 10.68
CA ALA A 2 40.89 -38.88 11.26
C ALA A 2 39.42 -38.88 11.72
N ALA A 3 39.19 -38.20 12.84
CA ALA A 3 37.92 -38.08 13.54
C ALA A 3 36.87 -37.27 12.75
N ASN A 4 35.64 -37.76 12.79
CA ASN A 4 34.45 -37.14 12.22
C ASN A 4 33.98 -35.97 13.11
N LYS A 5 34.15 -34.72 12.66
CA LYS A 5 33.57 -33.53 13.33
C LYS A 5 32.27 -33.17 12.62
N SER A 6 31.14 -33.54 13.23
CA SER A 6 29.82 -33.08 12.82
C SER A 6 29.73 -31.56 12.96
N ILE A 7 29.46 -30.90 11.85
CA ILE A 7 29.15 -29.47 11.76
C ILE A 7 27.81 -29.25 12.48
N GLN A 8 27.88 -28.75 13.71
CA GLN A 8 26.75 -28.09 14.36
C GLN A 8 26.60 -26.75 13.66
N HIS A 9 25.84 -26.72 12.56
CA HIS A 9 25.45 -25.45 11.96
C HIS A 9 24.52 -24.75 12.96
N ASP A 10 24.93 -23.57 13.35
CA ASP A 10 24.48 -22.84 14.51
C ASP A 10 22.96 -22.60 14.49
N ARG A 11 22.24 -23.26 15.41
CA ARG A 11 20.78 -23.14 15.62
C ARG A 11 20.38 -21.70 15.98
N THR A 12 21.34 -20.91 16.44
CA THR A 12 21.18 -19.52 16.87
C THR A 12 21.06 -18.57 15.68
N GLU A 13 21.80 -18.84 14.60
CA GLU A 13 21.76 -18.07 13.34
C GLU A 13 20.42 -18.25 12.61
N SER A 14 19.92 -19.49 12.54
CA SER A 14 18.61 -19.80 11.95
C SER A 14 17.47 -19.11 12.71
N ARG A 15 17.55 -19.02 14.05
CA ARG A 15 16.56 -18.33 14.86
C ARG A 15 16.59 -16.81 14.65
N ASN A 16 17.78 -16.23 14.49
CA ASN A 16 17.92 -14.79 14.23
C ASN A 16 17.41 -14.43 12.83
N GLN A 17 17.73 -15.20 11.80
CA GLN A 17 17.21 -14.99 10.44
C GLN A 17 15.69 -15.13 10.37
N GLN A 18 15.11 -16.13 11.05
CA GLN A 18 13.66 -16.30 11.13
C GLN A 18 13.00 -15.12 11.86
N THR A 19 13.64 -14.62 12.92
CA THR A 19 13.14 -13.48 13.71
C THR A 19 13.24 -12.19 12.91
N GLU A 20 14.36 -11.92 12.25
CA GLU A 20 14.58 -10.77 11.37
C GLU A 20 13.61 -10.77 10.20
N ALA A 21 13.46 -11.90 9.51
CA ALA A 21 12.45 -12.04 8.45
C ALA A 21 11.05 -11.78 9.00
N SER A 22 10.67 -12.34 10.16
CA SER A 22 9.36 -12.10 10.76
C SER A 22 9.12 -10.65 11.19
N VAL A 23 10.17 -9.95 11.61
CA VAL A 23 10.14 -8.52 11.96
C VAL A 23 10.06 -7.67 10.69
N GLU A 24 10.77 -8.04 9.62
CA GLU A 24 10.73 -7.38 8.33
C GLU A 24 9.36 -7.55 7.64
N TYR A 25 8.78 -8.77 7.65
CA TYR A 25 7.41 -9.03 7.21
C TYR A 25 6.38 -8.20 8.01
N LYS A 26 6.61 -7.99 9.30
CA LYS A 26 5.76 -7.12 10.14
C LYS A 26 6.02 -5.62 9.94
N ALA A 27 7.23 -5.22 9.58
CA ALA A 27 7.58 -3.83 9.28
C ALA A 27 6.98 -3.37 7.94
N PHE A 28 6.90 -4.28 6.96
CA PHE A 28 6.13 -4.09 5.72
C PHE A 28 4.61 -4.18 5.94
N SER A 29 4.14 -4.70 7.07
CA SER A 29 2.70 -4.83 7.37
C SER A 29 2.12 -3.61 8.06
N ASN A 30 2.56 -2.40 7.70
CA ASN A 30 1.73 -1.22 7.97
C ASN A 30 0.73 -1.10 6.81
N PRO A 31 -0.55 -1.47 7.00
CA PRO A 31 -1.57 -1.34 5.95
C PRO A 31 -1.79 0.12 5.52
N PHE A 32 -1.23 1.09 6.25
CA PHE A 32 -1.27 2.52 5.92
C PHE A 32 -0.01 3.03 5.20
N SER A 33 1.02 2.20 4.99
CA SER A 33 2.25 2.66 4.34
C SER A 33 2.14 2.57 2.81
N PHE A 34 1.93 3.71 2.17
CA PHE A 34 2.16 3.86 0.74
C PHE A 34 3.67 3.74 0.49
N GLY A 35 4.10 2.61 -0.09
CA GLY A 35 5.51 2.23 -0.21
C GLY A 35 6.36 3.04 -1.20
N SER A 36 5.92 4.23 -1.61
CA SER A 36 6.64 5.10 -2.54
C SER A 36 6.86 6.50 -1.96
N THR A 37 8.03 7.06 -2.24
CA THR A 37 8.42 8.43 -1.89
C THR A 37 8.02 9.45 -2.97
N ILE A 38 7.51 8.99 -4.12
CA ILE A 38 7.14 9.84 -5.24
C ILE A 38 5.83 10.56 -4.90
N LYS A 39 5.87 11.89 -4.89
CA LYS A 39 4.69 12.73 -4.75
C LYS A 39 4.29 13.34 -6.09
N LEU A 40 3.01 13.25 -6.45
CA LEU A 40 2.47 13.90 -7.64
C LEU A 40 2.67 15.42 -7.55
N ASP A 41 3.35 16.01 -8.52
CA ASP A 41 3.66 17.44 -8.59
C ASP A 41 3.16 18.13 -9.87
N GLY A 42 2.28 17.45 -10.60
CA GLY A 42 1.72 17.94 -11.87
C GLY A 42 2.61 17.71 -13.10
N ALA A 43 3.92 17.50 -12.94
CA ALA A 43 4.83 17.21 -14.04
C ALA A 43 5.17 15.71 -14.17
N ASN A 44 4.96 14.94 -13.10
CA ASN A 44 5.40 13.55 -12.99
C ASN A 44 4.24 12.52 -13.01
N TYR A 45 3.09 12.87 -13.60
CA TYR A 45 1.88 12.05 -13.56
C TYR A 45 2.14 10.60 -13.98
N ASP A 46 2.79 10.36 -15.11
CA ASP A 46 3.00 8.99 -15.64
C ASP A 46 3.79 8.08 -14.68
N VAL A 47 4.84 8.63 -14.05
CA VAL A 47 5.66 7.89 -13.10
C VAL A 47 4.89 7.66 -11.80
N TRP A 48 4.22 8.71 -11.31
CA TRP A 48 3.41 8.63 -10.10
C TRP A 48 2.25 7.64 -10.24
N ASP A 49 1.47 7.71 -11.33
CA ASP A 49 0.35 6.81 -11.64
C ASP A 49 0.81 5.36 -11.65
N ARG A 50 1.91 5.09 -12.36
CA ARG A 50 2.48 3.74 -12.45
C ARG A 50 2.88 3.21 -11.09
N THR A 51 3.57 4.02 -10.29
CA THR A 51 4.00 3.61 -8.95
C THR A 51 2.82 3.43 -8.01
N PHE A 52 1.82 4.32 -8.07
CA PHE A 52 0.62 4.24 -7.24
C PHE A 52 -0.16 2.95 -7.51
N ILE A 53 -0.43 2.66 -8.79
CA ILE A 53 -1.10 1.44 -9.22
C ILE A 53 -0.34 0.18 -8.79
N LEU A 54 0.99 0.15 -8.91
CA LEU A 54 1.80 -0.98 -8.46
C LEU A 54 1.63 -1.24 -6.96
N SER A 55 1.65 -0.19 -6.13
CA SER A 55 1.41 -0.31 -4.69
C SER A 55 0.01 -0.83 -4.39
N VAL A 56 -1.03 -0.30 -5.03
CA VAL A 56 -2.42 -0.73 -4.81
C VAL A 56 -2.64 -2.20 -5.23
N VAL A 57 -2.09 -2.60 -6.37
CA VAL A 57 -2.15 -4.00 -6.85
C VAL A 57 -1.38 -4.93 -5.90
N GLY A 58 -0.20 -4.53 -5.42
CA GLY A 58 0.59 -5.29 -4.44
C GLY A 58 -0.17 -5.55 -3.14
N HIS A 59 -1.09 -4.65 -2.76
CA HIS A 59 -1.95 -4.80 -1.58
C HIS A 59 -3.32 -5.43 -1.88
N LYS A 60 -3.57 -5.87 -3.12
CA LYS A 60 -4.84 -6.47 -3.56
C LYS A 60 -6.05 -5.54 -3.43
N LYS A 61 -5.87 -4.22 -3.48
CA LYS A 61 -6.94 -3.22 -3.30
C LYS A 61 -7.34 -2.51 -4.59
N LYS A 62 -6.99 -3.07 -5.76
CA LYS A 62 -7.22 -2.44 -7.08
C LYS A 62 -8.69 -2.08 -7.32
N TYR A 63 -9.61 -2.91 -6.85
CA TYR A 63 -11.05 -2.70 -6.98
C TYR A 63 -11.54 -1.40 -6.35
N MET A 64 -10.86 -0.86 -5.33
CA MET A 64 -11.19 0.45 -4.74
C MET A 64 -11.05 1.63 -5.71
N LEU A 65 -10.28 1.45 -6.80
CA LEU A 65 -10.09 2.47 -7.84
C LEU A 65 -10.98 2.25 -9.07
N GLU A 66 -11.58 1.06 -9.19
CA GLU A 66 -12.29 0.63 -10.41
C GLU A 66 -13.80 0.49 -10.17
N GLU A 67 -14.20 -0.03 -9.01
CA GLU A 67 -15.58 -0.32 -8.66
C GLU A 67 -16.24 0.89 -7.97
N ASP A 68 -17.53 1.08 -8.22
CA ASP A 68 -18.32 2.10 -7.55
C ASP A 68 -18.61 1.72 -6.09
N GLU A 69 -18.97 2.71 -5.28
CA GLU A 69 -19.46 2.47 -3.92
C GLU A 69 -20.63 1.47 -3.94
N PRO A 70 -20.61 0.42 -3.08
CA PRO A 70 -21.70 -0.52 -2.98
C PRO A 70 -23.03 0.18 -2.67
N VAL A 71 -24.05 -0.10 -3.49
CA VAL A 71 -25.41 0.44 -3.29
C VAL A 71 -26.01 -0.02 -1.96
N GLU A 72 -25.77 -1.28 -1.60
CA GLU A 72 -26.25 -1.87 -0.36
C GLU A 72 -25.18 -1.79 0.73
N LYS A 73 -25.42 -0.96 1.74
CA LYS A 73 -24.54 -0.79 2.92
C LYS A 73 -24.73 -1.88 3.97
N ILE A 74 -24.79 -3.14 3.52
CA ILE A 74 -25.06 -4.31 4.38
C ILE A 74 -23.90 -5.31 4.26
N GLY A 75 -23.58 -6.01 5.35
CA GLY A 75 -22.59 -7.08 5.34
C GLY A 75 -21.16 -6.56 5.20
N LYS A 76 -20.59 -6.62 3.99
CA LYS A 76 -19.17 -6.30 3.73
C LYS A 76 -18.88 -4.81 3.56
N TYR A 77 -19.88 -3.93 3.73
CA TYR A 77 -19.71 -2.49 3.54
C TYR A 77 -18.65 -1.89 4.47
N THR A 78 -18.58 -2.32 5.74
CA THR A 78 -17.55 -1.83 6.68
C THR A 78 -16.14 -2.12 6.18
N LEU A 79 -15.91 -3.32 5.63
CA LEU A 79 -14.61 -3.65 5.04
C LEU A 79 -14.33 -2.76 3.83
N TRP A 80 -15.32 -2.56 2.95
CA TRP A 80 -15.17 -1.67 1.81
C TRP A 80 -14.82 -0.23 2.24
N GLU A 81 -15.48 0.29 3.27
CA GLU A 81 -15.27 1.65 3.80
C GLU A 81 -13.87 1.82 4.41
N GLU A 82 -13.41 0.87 5.22
CA GLU A 82 -12.04 0.87 5.77
C GLU A 82 -10.99 0.92 4.66
N GLU A 83 -11.25 0.17 3.61
CA GLU A 83 -10.34 -0.05 2.51
C GLU A 83 -10.31 1.13 1.53
N ASN A 84 -11.46 1.74 1.29
CA ASN A 84 -11.61 3.03 0.64
C ASN A 84 -10.81 4.11 1.40
N ASN A 85 -10.97 4.18 2.73
CA ASN A 85 -10.26 5.17 3.56
C ASN A 85 -8.73 4.99 3.52
N ILE A 86 -8.23 3.75 3.50
CA ILE A 86 -6.79 3.47 3.34
C ILE A 86 -6.28 4.07 2.02
N ILE A 87 -6.97 3.79 0.91
CA ILE A 87 -6.54 4.29 -0.40
C ILE A 87 -6.67 5.82 -0.49
N SER A 88 -7.70 6.41 0.11
CA SER A 88 -7.86 7.86 0.20
C SER A 88 -6.69 8.52 0.93
N VAL A 89 -6.26 7.97 2.07
CA VAL A 89 -5.07 8.46 2.80
C VAL A 89 -3.80 8.30 1.96
N TRP A 90 -3.67 7.23 1.18
CA TRP A 90 -2.54 7.05 0.27
C TRP A 90 -2.53 8.10 -0.85
N LEU A 91 -3.69 8.42 -1.44
CA LEU A 91 -3.80 9.47 -2.45
C LEU A 91 -3.41 10.84 -1.88
N ILE A 92 -3.90 11.19 -0.70
CA ILE A 92 -3.55 12.44 -0.02
C ILE A 92 -2.04 12.51 0.27
N ASN A 93 -1.46 11.43 0.82
CA ASN A 93 -0.05 11.44 1.20
C ASN A 93 0.92 11.35 0.01
N SER A 94 0.47 10.77 -1.10
CA SER A 94 1.25 10.63 -2.34
C SER A 94 1.11 11.81 -3.29
N THR A 95 0.43 12.89 -2.89
CA THR A 95 0.31 14.11 -3.70
C THR A 95 0.97 15.29 -3.00
N GLN A 96 1.36 16.32 -3.75
CA GLN A 96 1.82 17.56 -3.15
C GLN A 96 0.64 18.26 -2.42
N PRO A 97 0.89 19.02 -1.33
CA PRO A 97 -0.19 19.60 -0.52
C PRO A 97 -1.22 20.44 -1.29
N TYR A 98 -0.77 21.14 -2.34
CA TYR A 98 -1.66 21.97 -3.18
C TYR A 98 -2.59 21.13 -4.07
N ILE A 99 -2.21 19.89 -4.40
CA ILE A 99 -3.05 18.92 -5.11
C ILE A 99 -3.97 18.21 -4.10
N ALA A 100 -3.41 17.79 -2.96
CA ALA A 100 -4.13 17.09 -1.90
C ALA A 100 -5.36 17.88 -1.40
N ALA A 101 -5.27 19.21 -1.36
CA ALA A 101 -6.40 20.07 -0.98
C ALA A 101 -7.65 19.86 -1.86
N GLY A 102 -7.48 19.56 -3.15
CA GLY A 102 -8.57 19.25 -4.06
C GLY A 102 -9.20 17.87 -3.81
N LEU A 103 -8.44 16.96 -3.19
CA LEU A 103 -8.92 15.59 -2.93
C LEU A 103 -9.90 15.51 -1.77
N CYS A 104 -9.86 16.45 -0.84
CA CYS A 104 -10.74 16.51 0.33
C CYS A 104 -12.23 16.69 -0.02
N TYR A 105 -12.57 16.99 -1.28
CA TYR A 105 -13.95 17.19 -1.75
C TYR A 105 -14.61 15.91 -2.28
N TYR A 106 -13.88 14.79 -2.32
CA TYR A 106 -14.38 13.50 -2.81
C TYR A 106 -14.61 12.52 -1.66
N ASN A 107 -15.68 11.72 -1.77
CA ASN A 107 -16.05 10.74 -0.76
C ASN A 107 -15.43 9.36 -1.00
N THR A 108 -15.07 9.05 -2.25
CA THR A 108 -14.51 7.75 -2.62
C THR A 108 -13.09 7.90 -3.17
N ALA A 109 -12.25 6.90 -2.89
CA ALA A 109 -10.91 6.79 -3.45
C ALA A 109 -10.96 6.73 -4.99
N LYS A 110 -11.99 6.10 -5.57
CA LYS A 110 -12.24 6.08 -7.00
C LYS A 110 -12.43 7.49 -7.57
N ASP A 111 -13.25 8.33 -6.94
CA ASP A 111 -13.48 9.70 -7.40
C ASP A 111 -12.23 10.56 -7.26
N MET A 112 -11.52 10.44 -6.12
CA MET A 112 -10.22 11.08 -5.92
C MET A 112 -9.25 10.70 -7.03
N TRP A 113 -9.12 9.40 -7.32
CA TRP A 113 -8.24 8.87 -8.35
C TRP A 113 -8.61 9.34 -9.76
N ASN A 114 -9.89 9.34 -10.11
CA ASN A 114 -10.38 9.83 -11.39
C ASN A 114 -10.18 11.33 -11.57
N SER A 115 -10.23 12.11 -10.47
CA SER A 115 -9.96 13.55 -10.53
C SER A 115 -8.49 13.86 -10.88
N LEU A 116 -7.55 13.02 -10.45
CA LEU A 116 -6.12 13.21 -10.69
C LEU A 116 -5.72 12.86 -12.13
N ARG A 117 -6.45 11.96 -12.78
CA ARG A 117 -6.28 11.56 -14.19
C ARG A 117 -6.58 12.67 -15.20
N GLN A 118 -7.25 13.74 -14.79
CA GLN A 118 -7.75 14.80 -15.68
C GLN A 118 -6.83 16.02 -15.76
N THR A 119 -5.56 15.89 -15.36
CA THR A 119 -4.55 16.97 -15.46
C THR A 119 -3.53 16.64 -16.54
#